data_AF-A0A167GQ46-F1
#
_entry.id   AF-A0A167GQ46-F1
#
_cell.length_a   1.000
_cell.length_b   1.000
_cell.length_c   1.000
_cell.angle_alpha   90.00
_cell.angle_beta   90.00
_cell.angle_gamma   90.00
#
_symmetry.space_group_name_H-M   'P 1'
#
loop_
_entity.id
_entity.type
_entity.pdbx_description
1 polymer ?
#
loop_
_entity_poly.entity_id
_entity_poly.type
_entity_poly.pdbx_seq_one_letter_code
_entity_poly.pdbx_strand_id
1 'polypeptide(L)'
;MKGYYARKIHSLLGVIPLSFFILEHVVTNFGAFEGGLEQFNEGVAFLNGLPFVFFMELFLIWLPLLYHGVFGLYLAYQAKPNVGSYQYSRNWRFLFQRITGVLTFMFVIWHVYETRVQVALGNVTHEELGGVIHAVVMNPITFILYLIGVISTAYHFSNGLWSFLVSWGITVGPRAQRVSSVMCMGLFAIVSILFILSLIAFRGVEFQTVMNITESLKTVLS
;
A
#
# COMPACT_ATOMS: atom_id res chain seq x y z
N MET A 1 -7.88 -8.79 -30.16
CA MET A 1 -8.79 -8.55 -29.02
C MET A 1 -8.52 -9.42 -27.79
N LYS A 2 -7.81 -10.55 -27.89
CA LYS A 2 -7.47 -11.37 -26.71
C LYS A 2 -6.74 -10.52 -25.65
N GLY A 3 -7.28 -10.48 -24.43
CA GLY A 3 -6.71 -9.75 -23.28
C GLY A 3 -7.13 -8.28 -23.11
N TYR A 4 -7.98 -7.70 -23.97
CA TYR A 4 -8.48 -6.32 -23.76
C TYR A 4 -9.26 -6.20 -22.43
N TYR A 5 -10.29 -7.03 -22.25
CA TYR A 5 -11.12 -7.02 -21.04
C TYR A 5 -10.29 -7.33 -19.78
N ALA A 6 -9.38 -8.29 -19.85
CA ALA A 6 -8.49 -8.63 -18.73
C ALA A 6 -7.65 -7.42 -18.27
N ARG A 7 -7.12 -6.63 -19.21
CA ARG A 7 -6.39 -5.38 -18.91
C ARG A 7 -7.31 -4.28 -18.37
N LYS A 8 -8.53 -4.16 -18.86
CA LYS A 8 -9.51 -3.19 -18.33
C LYS A 8 -9.91 -3.55 -16.90
N ILE A 9 -10.22 -4.82 -16.61
CA ILE A 9 -10.53 -5.31 -15.26
C ILE A 9 -9.35 -5.06 -14.32
N HIS A 10 -8.12 -5.39 -14.74
CA HIS A 10 -6.91 -5.13 -13.94
C HIS A 10 -6.77 -3.65 -13.55
N SER A 11 -6.97 -2.75 -14.52
CA SER A 11 -6.91 -1.31 -14.30
C SER A 11 -8.06 -0.81 -13.43
N LEU A 12 -9.27 -1.37 -13.57
CA LEU A 12 -10.45 -1.01 -12.79
C LEU A 12 -10.31 -1.42 -11.33
N LEU A 13 -9.84 -2.64 -11.07
CA LEU A 13 -9.59 -3.14 -9.72
C LEU A 13 -8.46 -2.36 -9.04
N GLY A 14 -7.44 -1.94 -9.78
CA GLY A 14 -6.41 -1.04 -9.27
C GLY A 14 -6.98 0.31 -8.82
N VAL A 15 -7.88 0.90 -9.61
CA VAL A 15 -8.35 2.26 -9.36
C VAL A 15 -9.54 2.36 -8.41
N ILE A 16 -10.48 1.43 -8.44
CA ILE A 16 -11.69 1.55 -7.61
C ILE A 16 -11.43 0.96 -6.21
N PRO A 17 -11.35 -0.37 -6.02
CA PRO A 17 -11.19 -0.92 -4.69
C PRO A 17 -9.82 -0.63 -4.07
N LEU A 18 -8.72 -0.83 -4.81
CA LEU A 18 -7.38 -0.73 -4.21
C LEU A 18 -6.94 0.71 -3.92
N SER A 19 -7.38 1.70 -4.70
CA SER A 19 -7.17 3.12 -4.35
C SER A 19 -7.91 3.52 -3.09
N PHE A 20 -9.13 3.03 -2.90
CA PHE A 20 -9.88 3.31 -1.68
C PHE A 20 -9.16 2.68 -0.48
N PHE A 21 -8.75 1.42 -0.61
CA PHE A 21 -7.97 0.73 0.41
C PHE A 21 -6.67 1.46 0.75
N ILE A 22 -5.84 1.87 -0.21
CA ILE A 22 -4.57 2.54 0.12
C ILE A 22 -4.77 3.90 0.79
N LEU A 23 -5.85 4.63 0.44
CA LEU A 23 -6.18 5.91 1.06
C LEU A 23 -6.71 5.74 2.48
N GLU A 24 -7.59 4.76 2.71
CA GLU A 24 -8.01 4.38 4.06
C GLU A 24 -6.79 3.94 4.89
N HIS A 25 -5.98 3.04 4.34
CA HIS A 25 -4.82 2.48 5.00
C HIS A 25 -3.81 3.56 5.42
N VAL A 26 -3.50 4.53 4.55
CA VAL A 26 -2.58 5.61 4.91
C VAL A 26 -3.17 6.55 5.97
N VAL A 27 -4.49 6.79 5.96
CA VAL A 27 -5.15 7.64 6.97
C VAL A 27 -5.12 6.95 8.34
N THR A 28 -5.49 5.67 8.41
CA THR A 28 -5.46 4.90 9.66
C THR A 28 -4.05 4.80 10.23
N ASN A 29 -3.04 4.56 9.39
CA ASN A 29 -1.63 4.53 9.84
C ASN A 29 -1.11 5.92 10.25
N PHE A 30 -1.56 6.98 9.57
CA PHE A 30 -1.18 8.36 9.92
C PHE A 30 -1.73 8.77 11.29
N GLY A 31 -2.79 8.12 11.79
CA GLY A 31 -3.25 8.25 13.17
C GLY A 31 -2.13 8.02 14.21
N ALA A 32 -1.14 7.16 13.91
CA ALA A 32 0.03 6.98 14.76
C ALA A 32 0.87 8.27 14.91
N PHE A 33 0.92 9.10 13.87
CA PHE A 33 1.61 10.39 13.91
C PHE A 33 0.76 11.48 14.57
N GLU A 34 -0.56 11.49 14.35
CA GLU A 34 -1.46 12.52 14.91
C GLU A 34 -1.73 12.35 16.41
N GLY A 35 -1.90 11.12 16.87
CA GLY A 35 -2.33 10.82 18.24
C GLY A 35 -1.68 9.59 18.86
N GLY A 36 -0.59 9.09 18.27
CA GLY A 36 0.18 8.00 18.85
C GLY A 36 -0.53 6.64 18.83
N LEU A 37 -0.15 5.77 19.77
CA LEU A 37 -0.69 4.43 19.90
C LEU A 37 -2.23 4.38 20.03
N GLU A 38 -2.81 5.31 20.80
CA GLU A 38 -4.26 5.35 21.05
C GLU A 38 -5.04 5.57 19.76
N GLN A 39 -4.72 6.65 19.03
CA GLN A 39 -5.39 6.98 17.77
C GLN A 39 -5.22 5.89 16.69
N PHE A 40 -4.05 5.26 16.64
CA PHE A 40 -3.82 4.11 15.75
C PHE A 40 -4.71 2.92 16.13
N ASN A 41 -4.75 2.55 17.40
CA ASN A 41 -5.54 1.42 17.89
C ASN A 41 -7.04 1.64 17.74
N GLU A 42 -7.54 2.86 17.95
CA GLU A 42 -8.94 3.21 17.68
C GLU A 42 -9.30 2.99 16.21
N GLY A 43 -8.43 3.41 15.29
CA GLY A 43 -8.63 3.18 13.86
C GLY A 43 -8.65 1.69 13.50
N VAL A 44 -7.71 0.91 14.05
CA VAL A 44 -7.67 -0.55 13.88
C VAL A 44 -8.94 -1.20 14.44
N ALA A 45 -9.37 -0.83 15.65
CA ALA A 45 -10.56 -1.36 16.28
C ALA A 45 -11.83 -1.03 15.48
N PHE A 46 -11.95 0.20 14.98
CA PHE A 46 -13.06 0.62 14.13
C PHE A 46 -13.19 -0.25 12.87
N LEU A 47 -12.09 -0.44 12.14
CA LEU A 47 -12.09 -1.21 10.89
C LEU A 47 -12.45 -2.68 11.12
N ASN A 48 -11.89 -3.30 12.15
CA ASN A 48 -12.18 -4.70 12.48
C ASN A 48 -13.56 -4.88 13.12
N GLY A 49 -14.16 -3.80 13.63
CA GLY A 49 -15.54 -3.76 14.14
C GLY A 49 -16.61 -3.55 13.07
N LEU A 50 -16.25 -3.33 11.80
CA LEU A 50 -17.21 -3.12 10.73
C LEU A 50 -18.09 -4.38 10.51
N PRO A 51 -19.40 -4.23 10.27
CA PRO A 51 -20.27 -5.35 9.96
C PRO A 51 -19.83 -6.01 8.65
N PHE A 52 -19.80 -7.33 8.61
CA PHE A 52 -19.36 -8.09 7.43
C PHE A 52 -17.92 -7.79 6.97
N VAL A 53 -17.03 -7.32 7.86
CA VAL A 53 -15.64 -6.96 7.54
C VAL A 53 -14.92 -8.04 6.72
N PHE A 54 -15.09 -9.32 7.06
CA PHE A 54 -14.53 -10.43 6.28
C PHE A 54 -14.92 -10.39 4.80
N PHE A 55 -16.20 -10.17 4.49
CA PHE A 55 -16.68 -10.09 3.10
C PHE A 55 -16.23 -8.80 2.42
N MET A 56 -16.18 -7.69 3.14
CA MET A 56 -15.62 -6.44 2.63
C MET A 56 -14.16 -6.65 2.22
N GLU A 57 -13.34 -7.21 3.10
CA GLU A 57 -11.94 -7.53 2.82
C GLU A 57 -11.82 -8.51 1.65
N LEU A 58 -12.64 -9.58 1.61
CA LEU A 58 -12.58 -10.58 0.55
C LEU A 58 -12.83 -9.97 -0.84
N PHE A 59 -13.91 -9.19 -0.99
CA PHE A 59 -14.35 -8.69 -2.29
C PHE A 59 -13.73 -7.34 -2.67
N LEU A 60 -13.33 -6.51 -1.70
CA LEU A 60 -12.76 -5.18 -1.96
C LEU A 60 -11.24 -5.13 -1.79
N ILE A 61 -10.62 -6.14 -1.15
CA ILE A 61 -9.17 -6.14 -0.94
C ILE A 61 -8.56 -7.40 -1.54
N TRP A 62 -8.83 -8.59 -0.98
CA TRP A 62 -8.12 -9.83 -1.34
C TRP A 62 -8.27 -10.23 -2.80
N LEU A 63 -9.50 -10.36 -3.30
CA LEU A 63 -9.73 -10.75 -4.70
C LEU A 63 -9.23 -9.68 -5.69
N PRO A 64 -9.52 -8.38 -5.50
CA PRO A 64 -8.94 -7.32 -6.35
C PRO A 64 -7.41 -7.31 -6.32
N LEU A 65 -6.79 -7.41 -5.15
CA LEU A 65 -5.35 -7.38 -4.97
C LEU A 65 -4.67 -8.58 -5.62
N LEU A 66 -5.24 -9.78 -5.46
CA LEU A 66 -4.71 -11.00 -6.07
C LEU A 66 -4.71 -10.89 -7.59
N TYR A 67 -5.85 -10.52 -8.19
CA TYR A 67 -5.93 -10.38 -9.65
C TYR A 67 -5.02 -9.25 -10.14
N HIS A 68 -5.04 -8.08 -9.48
CA HIS A 68 -4.23 -6.94 -9.84
C HIS A 68 -2.72 -7.26 -9.75
N GLY A 69 -2.27 -7.83 -8.64
CA GLY A 69 -0.87 -8.18 -8.42
C GLY A 69 -0.36 -9.24 -9.39
N VAL A 70 -1.03 -10.40 -9.47
CA VAL A 70 -0.56 -11.53 -10.30
C VAL A 70 -0.65 -11.20 -11.78
N PHE A 71 -1.79 -10.68 -12.26
CA PHE A 71 -1.91 -10.29 -13.66
C PHE A 71 -1.01 -9.08 -13.99
N GLY A 72 -0.81 -8.17 -13.03
CA GLY A 72 0.11 -7.04 -13.15
C GLY A 72 1.56 -7.49 -13.38
N LEU A 73 2.03 -8.53 -12.69
CA LEU A 73 3.34 -9.13 -12.94
C LEU A 73 3.45 -9.71 -14.35
N TYR A 74 2.41 -10.39 -14.84
CA TYR A 74 2.36 -10.87 -16.23
C TYR A 74 2.43 -9.73 -17.25
N LEU A 75 1.81 -8.58 -16.97
CA LEU A 75 1.92 -7.37 -17.81
C LEU A 75 3.31 -6.73 -17.72
N ALA A 76 3.93 -6.74 -16.54
CA ALA A 76 5.29 -6.23 -16.34
C ALA A 76 6.31 -7.08 -17.10
N TYR A 77 6.19 -8.41 -17.05
CA TYR A 77 7.04 -9.35 -17.77
C TYR A 77 7.00 -9.15 -19.30
N GLN A 78 5.83 -8.84 -19.86
CA GLN A 78 5.68 -8.57 -21.30
C GLN A 78 6.02 -7.13 -21.70
N ALA A 79 6.33 -6.25 -20.75
CA ALA A 79 6.57 -4.85 -21.05
C ALA A 79 7.85 -4.69 -21.87
N LYS A 80 7.81 -3.80 -22.87
CA LYS A 80 8.96 -3.42 -23.70
C LYS A 80 9.33 -1.96 -23.44
N PRO A 81 10.05 -1.65 -22.33
CA PRO A 81 10.49 -0.30 -22.08
C PRO A 81 11.53 0.13 -23.13
N ASN A 82 11.47 1.39 -23.55
CA ASN A 82 12.32 1.95 -24.59
C ASN A 82 12.96 3.28 -24.17
N VAL A 83 13.19 3.46 -22.86
CA VAL A 83 13.79 4.69 -22.29
C VAL A 83 15.21 4.95 -22.76
N GLY A 84 15.93 3.92 -23.24
CA GLY A 84 17.25 4.08 -23.85
C GLY A 84 17.22 4.81 -25.20
N SER A 85 16.14 4.65 -25.98
CA SER A 85 15.96 5.32 -27.27
C SER A 85 15.08 6.56 -27.17
N TYR A 86 14.12 6.59 -26.23
CA TYR A 86 13.14 7.66 -26.08
C TYR A 86 13.05 8.12 -24.62
N GLN A 87 13.71 9.23 -24.31
CA GLN A 87 13.80 9.77 -22.95
C GLN A 87 12.62 10.67 -22.54
N TYR A 88 11.43 10.46 -23.12
CA TYR A 88 10.26 11.25 -22.75
C TYR A 88 9.70 10.86 -21.37
N SER A 89 9.09 11.82 -20.69
CA SER A 89 8.52 11.61 -19.34
C SER A 89 7.49 10.48 -19.27
N ARG A 90 6.75 10.21 -20.36
CA ARG A 90 5.79 9.10 -20.42
C ARG A 90 6.48 7.74 -20.47
N ASN A 91 7.63 7.64 -21.13
CA ASN A 91 8.41 6.41 -21.23
C ASN A 91 9.04 6.07 -19.87
N TRP A 92 9.55 7.08 -19.15
CA TRP A 92 10.02 6.91 -17.78
C TRP A 92 8.91 6.50 -16.81
N ARG A 93 7.76 7.18 -16.84
CA ARG A 93 6.59 6.80 -16.03
C ARG A 93 6.08 5.40 -16.35
N PHE A 94 6.14 5.01 -17.63
CA PHE A 94 5.85 3.65 -18.05
C PHE A 94 6.82 2.68 -17.35
N LEU A 95 8.13 2.89 -17.45
CA LEU A 95 9.12 2.03 -16.80
C LEU A 95 8.92 1.96 -15.28
N PHE A 96 8.83 3.11 -14.62
CA PHE A 96 8.69 3.19 -13.16
C PHE A 96 7.39 2.55 -12.64
N GLN A 97 6.27 2.60 -13.38
CA GLN A 97 5.06 1.86 -12.99
C GLN A 97 5.33 0.35 -12.81
N ARG A 98 6.20 -0.23 -13.65
CA ARG A 98 6.51 -1.67 -13.60
C ARG A 98 7.47 -1.97 -12.46
N ILE A 99 8.55 -1.20 -12.36
CA ILE A 99 9.54 -1.36 -11.29
C ILE A 99 8.85 -1.23 -9.93
N THR A 100 8.12 -0.14 -9.72
CA THR A 100 7.39 0.08 -8.46
C THR A 100 6.28 -0.93 -8.23
N GLY A 101 5.65 -1.46 -9.29
CA GLY A 101 4.67 -2.54 -9.15
C GLY A 101 5.28 -3.84 -8.63
N VAL A 102 6.46 -4.23 -9.13
CA VAL A 102 7.19 -5.40 -8.63
C VAL A 102 7.66 -5.19 -7.18
N LEU A 103 8.22 -4.01 -6.89
CA LEU A 103 8.64 -3.65 -5.52
C LEU A 103 7.46 -3.66 -4.55
N THR A 104 6.33 -3.06 -4.94
CA THR A 104 5.08 -3.06 -4.16
C THR A 104 4.58 -4.48 -3.94
N PHE A 105 4.61 -5.34 -4.96
CA PHE A 105 4.17 -6.74 -4.82
C PHE A 105 5.01 -7.50 -3.78
N MET A 106 6.34 -7.38 -3.84
CA MET A 106 7.24 -8.00 -2.84
C MET A 106 7.01 -7.42 -1.43
N PHE A 107 6.88 -6.10 -1.34
CA PHE A 107 6.62 -5.42 -0.07
C PHE A 107 5.30 -5.86 0.55
N VAL A 108 4.22 -5.91 -0.23
CA VAL A 108 2.88 -6.32 0.24
C VAL A 108 2.89 -7.76 0.73
N ILE A 109 3.58 -8.69 0.07
CA ILE A 109 3.69 -10.09 0.55
C ILE A 109 4.31 -10.12 1.95
N TRP A 110 5.45 -9.45 2.13
CA TRP A 110 6.12 -9.40 3.43
C TRP A 110 5.26 -8.69 4.49
N HIS A 111 4.74 -7.52 4.16
CA HIS A 111 3.90 -6.72 5.05
C HIS A 111 2.65 -7.47 5.52
N VAL A 112 1.94 -8.14 4.60
CA VAL A 112 0.75 -8.94 4.91
C VAL A 112 1.11 -10.16 5.76
N TYR A 113 2.27 -10.77 5.52
CA TYR A 113 2.76 -11.90 6.30
C TYR A 113 3.01 -11.51 7.76
N GLU A 114 3.70 -10.40 8.02
CA GLU A 114 4.00 -9.91 9.38
C GLU A 114 2.75 -9.43 10.13
N THR A 115 1.72 -8.98 9.40
CA THR A 115 0.51 -8.40 9.99
C THR A 115 -0.67 -9.38 9.94
N ARG A 116 -1.43 -9.37 8.85
CA ARG A 116 -2.70 -10.11 8.71
C ARG A 116 -2.53 -11.61 8.86
N VAL A 117 -1.46 -12.20 8.35
CA VAL A 117 -1.23 -13.65 8.51
C VAL A 117 -0.91 -13.99 9.96
N GLN A 118 -0.07 -13.22 10.66
CA GLN A 118 0.20 -13.48 12.08
C GLN A 118 -1.07 -13.35 12.94
N VAL A 119 -1.92 -12.37 12.63
CA VAL A 119 -3.23 -12.21 13.29
C VAL A 119 -4.13 -13.42 13.02
N ALA A 120 -4.23 -13.86 11.77
CA ALA A 120 -5.05 -15.02 11.40
C ALA A 120 -4.56 -16.33 12.02
N LEU A 121 -3.25 -16.45 12.29
CA LEU A 121 -2.65 -17.60 12.98
C LEU A 121 -2.80 -17.53 14.51
N GLY A 122 -3.27 -16.40 15.05
CA GLY A 122 -3.39 -16.18 16.50
C GLY A 122 -2.06 -15.89 17.20
N ASN A 123 -1.00 -15.58 16.45
CA ASN A 123 0.31 -15.25 17.01
C ASN A 123 0.37 -13.81 17.54
N VAL A 124 -0.45 -12.93 16.96
CA VAL A 124 -0.49 -11.48 17.21
C VAL A 124 -1.96 -11.04 17.30
N THR A 125 -2.33 -10.17 18.23
CA THR A 125 -3.66 -9.55 18.29
C THR A 125 -3.71 -8.25 17.49
N HIS A 126 -4.91 -7.68 17.28
CA HIS A 126 -5.04 -6.42 16.55
C HIS A 126 -4.37 -5.25 17.29
N GLU A 127 -4.42 -5.24 18.62
CA GLU A 127 -3.80 -4.26 19.49
C GLU A 127 -2.27 -4.34 19.47
N GLU A 128 -1.73 -5.51 19.09
CA GLU A 128 -0.30 -5.77 19.00
C GLU A 128 0.35 -5.30 17.69
N LEU A 129 -0.45 -4.95 16.68
CA LEU A 129 0.05 -4.56 15.36
C LEU A 129 0.99 -3.34 15.41
N GLY A 130 0.73 -2.36 16.28
CA GLY A 130 1.61 -1.20 16.45
C GLY A 130 3.01 -1.62 16.91
N GLY A 131 3.09 -2.60 17.81
CA GLY A 131 4.35 -3.16 18.32
C GLY A 131 5.09 -3.99 17.27
N VAL A 132 4.37 -4.75 16.44
CA VAL A 132 4.98 -5.47 15.31
C VAL A 132 5.64 -4.49 14.34
N ILE A 133 4.92 -3.43 13.94
CA ILE A 133 5.49 -2.43 13.03
C ILE A 133 6.68 -1.72 13.69
N HIS A 134 6.58 -1.36 14.98
CA HIS A 134 7.69 -0.80 15.76
C HIS A 134 8.95 -1.67 15.67
N ALA A 135 8.85 -2.96 15.95
CA ALA A 135 9.98 -3.89 15.87
C ALA A 135 10.62 -3.90 14.48
N VAL A 136 9.80 -3.90 13.43
CA VAL A 136 10.25 -3.86 12.03
C VAL A 136 10.94 -2.53 11.70
N VAL A 137 10.39 -1.39 12.09
CA VAL A 137 10.95 -0.07 11.73
C VAL A 137 12.13 0.35 12.60
N MET A 138 12.36 -0.31 13.73
CA MET A 138 13.53 -0.05 14.58
C MET A 138 14.81 -0.69 14.03
N ASN A 139 14.71 -1.80 13.28
CA ASN A 139 15.84 -2.34 12.55
C ASN A 139 16.16 -1.45 11.31
N PRO A 140 17.40 -0.93 11.15
CA PRO A 140 17.72 0.01 10.08
C PRO A 140 17.54 -0.54 8.66
N ILE A 141 17.80 -1.83 8.46
CA ILE A 141 17.70 -2.47 7.15
C ILE A 141 16.23 -2.57 6.75
N THR A 142 15.40 -3.14 7.62
CA THR A 142 13.97 -3.30 7.38
C THR A 142 13.25 -1.96 7.31
N PHE A 143 13.69 -0.94 8.05
CA PHE A 143 13.21 0.44 7.90
C PHE A 143 13.42 0.99 6.49
N ILE A 144 14.63 0.85 5.95
CA ILE A 144 14.94 1.29 4.57
C ILE A 144 14.10 0.51 3.56
N LEU A 145 13.93 -0.79 3.76
CA LEU A 145 13.08 -1.62 2.89
C LEU A 145 11.61 -1.19 2.95
N TYR A 146 11.08 -0.88 4.15
CA TYR A 146 9.73 -0.33 4.31
C TYR A 146 9.60 1.03 3.62
N LEU A 147 10.60 1.90 3.76
CA LEU A 147 10.61 3.20 3.09
C LEU A 147 10.55 3.06 1.56
N ILE A 148 11.35 2.16 0.98
CA ILE A 148 11.31 1.83 -0.45
C ILE A 148 9.94 1.27 -0.82
N GLY A 149 9.38 0.38 0.00
CA GLY A 149 8.08 -0.26 -0.19
C GLY A 149 6.93 0.75 -0.24
N VAL A 150 6.81 1.62 0.76
CA VAL A 150 5.72 2.61 0.85
C VAL A 150 5.84 3.68 -0.22
N ILE A 151 7.05 4.15 -0.56
CA ILE A 151 7.26 5.13 -1.64
C ILE A 151 6.94 4.49 -3.00
N SER A 152 7.36 3.24 -3.22
CA SER A 152 7.02 2.49 -4.45
C SER A 152 5.52 2.32 -4.58
N THR A 153 4.83 1.97 -3.48
CA THR A 153 3.38 1.80 -3.44
C THR A 153 2.67 3.12 -3.75
N ALA A 154 3.07 4.22 -3.11
CA ALA A 154 2.49 5.55 -3.35
C ALA A 154 2.67 6.00 -4.81
N TYR A 155 3.85 5.76 -5.40
CA TYR A 155 4.11 6.08 -6.80
C TYR A 155 3.26 5.20 -7.74
N HIS A 156 3.24 3.88 -7.51
CA HIS A 156 2.50 2.92 -8.33
C HIS A 156 1.00 3.26 -8.33
N PHE A 157 0.45 3.58 -7.17
CA PHE A 157 -0.93 4.05 -7.01
C PHE A 157 -1.18 5.33 -7.80
N SER A 158 -0.38 6.37 -7.56
CA SER A 158 -0.64 7.70 -8.11
C SER A 158 -0.42 7.78 -9.63
N ASN A 159 0.66 7.17 -10.13
CA ASN A 159 0.92 7.09 -11.57
C ASN A 159 -0.02 6.09 -12.26
N GLY A 160 -0.47 5.06 -11.54
CA GLY A 160 -1.55 4.16 -11.97
C GLY A 160 -2.87 4.90 -12.20
N LEU A 161 -3.26 5.77 -11.27
CA LEU A 161 -4.45 6.62 -11.38
C LEU A 161 -4.37 7.55 -12.58
N TRP A 162 -3.23 8.23 -12.78
CA TRP A 162 -3.00 9.04 -13.98
C TRP A 162 -3.14 8.19 -15.27
N SER A 163 -2.52 7.01 -15.30
CA SER A 163 -2.59 6.09 -16.45
C SER A 163 -4.01 5.60 -16.73
N PHE A 164 -4.81 5.38 -15.68
CA PHE A 164 -6.23 5.04 -15.79
C PHE A 164 -7.01 6.19 -16.42
N LEU A 165 -6.88 7.42 -15.91
CA LEU A 165 -7.60 8.59 -16.43
C LEU A 165 -7.38 8.78 -17.94
N VAL A 166 -6.14 8.56 -18.39
CA VAL A 166 -5.80 8.63 -19.82
C VAL A 166 -6.38 7.44 -20.60
N SER A 167 -6.13 6.21 -20.16
CA SER A 167 -6.49 4.98 -20.90
C SER A 167 -8.00 4.67 -20.91
N TRP A 168 -8.76 5.28 -20.01
CA TRP A 168 -10.22 5.22 -19.98
C TRP A 168 -10.89 6.41 -20.67
N GLY A 169 -10.11 7.34 -21.24
CA GLY A 169 -10.65 8.48 -21.97
C GLY A 169 -11.29 9.55 -21.10
N ILE A 170 -10.97 9.59 -19.80
CA ILE A 170 -11.43 10.64 -18.88
C ILE A 170 -10.64 11.93 -19.16
N THR A 171 -9.32 11.82 -19.36
CA THR A 171 -8.45 12.95 -19.70
C THR A 171 -7.93 12.83 -21.14
N VAL A 172 -8.75 13.28 -22.10
CA VAL A 172 -8.43 13.14 -23.53
C VAL A 172 -7.43 14.18 -24.02
N GLY A 173 -7.71 15.48 -23.80
CA GLY A 173 -6.92 16.58 -24.38
C GLY A 173 -5.55 16.82 -23.72
N PRO A 174 -4.59 17.47 -24.41
CA PRO A 174 -3.25 17.74 -23.88
C PRO A 174 -3.26 18.52 -22.56
N ARG A 175 -4.15 19.52 -22.43
CA ARG A 175 -4.32 20.30 -21.19
C ARG A 175 -4.83 19.41 -20.05
N ALA A 176 -5.84 18.57 -20.29
CA ALA A 176 -6.39 17.67 -19.28
C ALA A 176 -5.38 16.62 -18.81
N GLN A 177 -4.59 16.06 -19.73
CA GLN A 177 -3.51 15.12 -19.39
C GLN A 177 -2.38 15.79 -18.58
N ARG A 178 -2.08 17.08 -18.86
CA ARG A 178 -1.10 17.85 -18.08
C ARG A 178 -1.60 18.12 -16.67
N VAL A 179 -2.83 18.62 -16.52
CA VAL A 179 -3.42 18.92 -15.20
C VAL A 179 -3.52 17.66 -14.35
N SER A 180 -4.10 16.58 -14.89
CA SER A 180 -4.20 15.30 -14.16
C SER A 180 -2.84 14.73 -13.78
N SER A 181 -1.81 14.92 -14.62
CA SER A 181 -0.44 14.53 -14.28
C SER A 181 0.08 15.30 -13.07
N VAL A 182 -0.14 16.61 -12.98
CA VAL A 182 0.30 17.42 -11.83
C VAL A 182 -0.47 17.00 -10.57
N MET A 183 -1.79 16.82 -10.67
CA MET A 183 -2.62 16.39 -9.55
C MET A 183 -2.19 15.02 -9.00
N CYS A 184 -1.96 14.04 -9.88
CA CYS A 184 -1.53 12.71 -9.45
C CYS A 184 -0.11 12.74 -8.85
N MET A 185 0.80 13.58 -9.35
CA MET A 185 2.11 13.72 -8.73
C MET A 185 2.04 14.47 -7.37
N GLY A 186 1.10 15.39 -7.21
CA GLY A 186 0.79 15.98 -5.90
C GLY A 186 0.26 14.94 -4.92
N LEU A 187 -0.66 14.08 -5.37
CA LEU A 187 -1.16 12.94 -4.58
C LEU A 187 -0.03 11.99 -4.17
N PHE A 188 0.89 11.67 -5.08
CA PHE A 188 2.09 10.89 -4.76
C PHE A 188 2.89 11.51 -3.63
N ALA A 189 3.16 12.81 -3.69
CA ALA A 189 3.92 13.51 -2.66
C ALA A 189 3.20 13.46 -1.30
N ILE A 190 1.90 13.76 -1.28
CA ILE A 190 1.08 13.75 -0.06
C ILE A 190 1.07 12.35 0.56
N VAL A 191 0.70 11.31 -0.20
CA VAL A 191 0.62 9.94 0.31
C VAL A 191 1.98 9.43 0.78
N SER A 192 3.06 9.77 0.07
CA SER A 192 4.42 9.41 0.51
C SER A 192 4.78 10.08 1.82
N ILE A 193 4.48 11.37 2.00
CA ILE A 193 4.73 12.10 3.25
C ILE A 193 3.95 11.46 4.39
N LEU A 194 2.67 11.17 4.22
CA LEU A 194 1.85 10.55 5.27
C LEU A 194 2.39 9.18 5.69
N PHE A 195 2.77 8.32 4.73
CA PHE A 195 3.40 7.05 5.06
C PHE A 195 4.74 7.22 5.78
N ILE A 196 5.59 8.16 5.33
CA ILE A 196 6.89 8.42 5.97
C ILE A 196 6.69 8.90 7.41
N LEU A 197 5.76 9.83 7.64
CA LEU A 197 5.44 10.31 8.98
C LEU A 197 4.91 9.18 9.87
N SER A 198 4.07 8.30 9.33
CA SER A 198 3.59 7.10 10.03
C SER A 198 4.76 6.19 10.44
N LEU A 199 5.67 5.88 9.52
CA LEU A 199 6.85 5.05 9.81
C LEU A 199 7.77 5.67 10.87
N ILE A 200 7.91 7.00 10.87
CA ILE A 200 8.67 7.71 11.90
C ILE A 200 7.95 7.62 13.24
N ALA A 201 6.62 7.80 13.28
CA ALA A 201 5.82 7.73 14.49
C ALA A 201 5.88 6.34 15.16
N PHE A 202 5.83 5.27 14.37
CA PHE A 202 5.97 3.89 14.88
C PHE A 202 7.31 3.62 15.58
N ARG A 203 8.32 4.48 15.45
CA ARG A 203 9.59 4.38 16.21
C ARG A 203 9.48 4.92 17.64
N GLY A 204 8.33 5.49 18.02
CA GLY A 204 8.07 6.00 19.36
C GLY A 204 8.08 4.90 20.44
N VAL A 205 8.47 5.27 21.67
CA VAL A 205 8.60 4.34 22.81
C VAL A 205 7.27 3.71 23.22
N GLU A 206 6.16 4.39 23.00
CA GLU A 206 4.80 3.90 23.30
C GLU A 206 4.42 2.66 22.47
N PHE A 207 5.01 2.46 21.30
CA PHE A 207 4.81 1.25 20.50
C PHE A 207 5.72 0.09 20.93
N GLN A 208 6.74 0.34 21.75
CA GLN A 208 7.65 -0.69 22.27
C GLN A 208 7.00 -1.56 23.35
N THR A 209 6.13 -0.97 24.19
CA THR A 209 5.56 -1.59 25.38
C THR A 209 4.61 -2.74 25.07
N VAL A 210 4.13 -2.83 23.83
CA VAL A 210 3.10 -3.79 23.42
C VAL A 210 3.63 -5.22 23.31
N MET A 211 4.89 -5.44 22.94
CA MET A 211 5.47 -6.80 22.90
C MET A 211 5.87 -7.33 24.29
N ASN A 212 6.33 -6.45 25.18
CA ASN A 212 6.82 -6.83 26.52
C ASN A 212 5.69 -7.33 27.45
N ILE A 213 4.47 -6.82 27.30
CA ILE A 213 3.32 -7.20 28.13
C ILE A 213 2.88 -8.63 27.81
N THR A 214 2.86 -9.01 26.54
CA THR A 214 2.42 -10.35 26.10
C THR A 214 3.43 -11.43 26.43
N GLU A 215 4.73 -11.17 26.30
CA GLU A 215 5.77 -12.10 26.77
C GLU A 215 5.71 -12.26 28.30
N SER A 216 5.55 -11.16 29.05
CA SER A 216 5.41 -11.21 30.51
C SER A 216 4.18 -12.03 30.95
N LEU A 217 3.01 -11.81 30.33
CA LEU A 217 1.79 -12.54 30.65
C LEU A 217 1.87 -14.03 30.29
N LYS A 218 2.48 -14.39 29.16
CA LYS A 218 2.72 -15.80 28.79
C LYS A 218 3.64 -16.49 29.80
N THR A 219 4.64 -15.78 30.32
CA THR A 219 5.59 -16.33 31.30
C THR A 219 4.99 -16.48 32.69
N VAL A 220 4.01 -15.65 33.07
CA VAL A 220 3.30 -15.74 34.36
C VAL A 220 2.21 -16.81 34.36
N LEU A 221 1.66 -17.15 33.18
CA LEU A 221 0.57 -18.13 33.03
C LEU A 221 1.05 -19.54 32.61
N SER A 222 2.34 -19.70 32.32
CA SER A 222 3.02 -21.00 32.08
C SER A 222 3.65 -21.55 33.35
#